data_AF-A0A2E1FQB8-F1
#
_entry.id   AF-A0A2E1FQB8-F1
#
_cell.length_a   1.000
_cell.length_b   1.000
_cell.length_c   1.000
_cell.angle_alpha   90.00
_cell.angle_beta   90.00
_cell.angle_gamma   90.00
#
_symmetry.space_group_name_H-M   'P 1'
#
loop_
_entity.id
_entity.type
_entity.pdbx_description
1 polymer ?
#
loop_
_entity_poly.entity_id
_entity_poly.type
_entity_poly.pdbx_seq_one_letter_code
_entity_poly.pdbx_strand_id
1 'polypeptide(L)'
;MKHIIPIFVIIGLVACDDHPKDHQDTNRELIVTHFKKKSDKLERNETDKYLGIYMSQDEACDIKISIEKSELMYTYRITTKTLKSSGNLKIDTVHNGVYFRFTNLSSESESYTIEAQVNDDEFPIQNYGNAMNQFHHIKDCDLKYITFTKEK
;
A
#
# COMPACT_ATOMS: atom_id res chain seq x y z
N MET A 1 36.93 65.54 14.23
CA MET A 1 35.87 65.06 15.15
C MET A 1 34.66 65.97 15.04
N LYS A 2 33.53 65.47 14.56
CA LYS A 2 32.16 65.77 15.04
C LYS A 2 31.15 64.97 14.21
N HIS A 3 30.31 64.25 14.93
CA HIS A 3 29.18 63.43 14.49
C HIS A 3 28.08 64.22 13.79
N ILE A 4 27.16 63.50 13.10
CA ILE A 4 25.67 63.55 13.17
C ILE A 4 25.17 62.50 12.15
N ILE A 5 24.75 61.30 12.54
CA ILE A 5 23.40 60.83 12.98
C ILE A 5 22.47 60.48 11.78
N PRO A 6 21.67 59.40 11.87
CA PRO A 6 21.36 58.47 10.78
C PRO A 6 20.03 58.75 10.06
N ILE A 7 19.90 58.22 8.83
CA ILE A 7 18.65 58.24 8.08
C ILE A 7 17.98 56.86 8.14
N PHE A 8 16.73 56.91 8.58
CA PHE A 8 15.77 55.85 8.79
C PHE A 8 15.45 55.04 7.53
N VAL A 9 15.40 53.72 7.74
CA VAL A 9 14.79 52.70 6.89
C VAL A 9 13.28 52.72 7.11
N ILE A 10 12.49 53.05 6.09
CA ILE A 10 11.07 52.67 5.96
C ILE A 10 10.76 52.50 4.46
N ILE A 11 9.82 51.60 4.16
CA ILE A 11 9.01 51.37 2.94
C ILE A 11 9.32 49.99 2.33
N GLY A 12 8.37 49.07 2.18
CA GLY A 12 6.92 49.21 2.27
C GLY A 12 6.19 47.90 2.54
N LEU A 13 5.05 48.06 3.20
CA LEU A 13 3.99 47.06 3.31
C LEU A 13 3.30 46.94 1.96
N VAL A 14 3.24 45.73 1.41
CA VAL A 14 2.31 45.39 0.34
C VAL A 14 0.97 45.03 0.99
N ALA A 15 -0.05 45.84 0.71
CA ALA A 15 -1.43 45.62 1.11
C ALA A 15 -2.10 44.64 0.13
N CYS A 16 -2.83 43.66 0.67
CA CYS A 16 -3.85 42.91 -0.07
C CYS A 16 -5.19 43.67 0.07
N ASP A 17 -5.83 43.93 -1.06
CA ASP A 17 -7.19 44.44 -1.13
C ASP A 17 -7.93 43.59 -2.16
N ASP A 18 -9.03 42.96 -1.74
CA ASP A 18 -10.20 42.69 -2.58
C ASP A 18 -11.31 42.04 -1.73
N HIS A 19 -12.38 42.79 -1.50
CA HIS A 19 -13.70 42.32 -1.09
C HIS A 19 -14.74 42.86 -2.09
N PRO A 20 -15.80 42.08 -2.39
CA PRO A 20 -17.15 42.61 -2.07
C PRO A 20 -18.20 41.57 -1.59
N LYS A 21 -18.82 41.93 -0.45
CA LYS A 21 -20.24 41.90 0.03
C LYS A 21 -21.30 40.88 -0.49
N ASP A 22 -21.70 40.00 0.44
CA ASP A 22 -23.00 39.85 1.15
C ASP A 22 -24.41 39.62 0.50
N HIS A 23 -25.11 38.63 1.11
CA HIS A 23 -26.53 38.25 1.29
C HIS A 23 -27.58 38.16 0.14
N GLN A 24 -28.19 36.96 -0.02
CA GLN A 24 -29.66 36.80 -0.06
C GLN A 24 -30.15 35.37 0.29
N ASP A 25 -31.18 35.33 1.14
CA ASP A 25 -31.88 34.21 1.77
C ASP A 25 -32.92 33.54 0.84
N THR A 26 -33.09 32.21 0.85
CA THR A 26 -34.36 31.56 0.51
C THR A 26 -34.48 30.17 1.15
N ASN A 27 -35.42 30.06 2.09
CA ASN A 27 -35.96 28.84 2.67
C ASN A 27 -36.80 28.04 1.65
N ARG A 28 -36.53 26.74 1.44
CA ARG A 28 -37.53 25.77 0.99
C ARG A 28 -37.27 24.36 1.49
N GLU A 29 -38.33 23.86 2.09
CA GLU A 29 -38.60 22.59 2.75
C GLU A 29 -38.37 21.32 1.90
N LEU A 30 -37.78 20.31 2.55
CA LEU A 30 -38.01 18.86 2.43
C LEU A 30 -38.24 18.25 1.03
N ILE A 31 -37.19 17.62 0.48
CA ILE A 31 -37.36 16.39 -0.32
C ILE A 31 -36.38 15.33 0.20
N VAL A 32 -36.86 14.56 1.17
CA VAL A 32 -36.42 13.19 1.38
C VAL A 32 -37.00 12.37 0.23
N THR A 33 -36.22 12.12 -0.81
CA THR A 33 -36.50 11.00 -1.72
C THR A 33 -35.22 10.30 -2.12
N HIS A 34 -35.08 9.11 -1.55
CA HIS A 34 -34.66 7.90 -2.25
C HIS A 34 -33.26 7.88 -2.89
N PHE A 35 -32.34 7.32 -2.11
CA PHE A 35 -31.27 6.44 -2.55
C PHE A 35 -31.41 5.92 -3.99
N LYS A 36 -30.44 6.29 -4.83
CA LYS A 36 -29.81 5.31 -5.71
C LYS A 36 -28.33 5.24 -5.37
N LYS A 37 -28.05 4.56 -4.25
CA LYS A 37 -26.76 3.94 -3.97
C LYS A 37 -26.52 2.89 -5.05
N LYS A 38 -26.09 3.33 -6.23
CA LYS A 38 -25.72 2.50 -7.37
C LYS A 38 -24.31 2.90 -7.81
N SER A 39 -23.32 2.60 -6.98
CA SER A 39 -21.94 2.41 -7.43
C SER A 39 -21.13 1.80 -6.28
N ASP A 40 -21.39 0.53 -5.97
CA ASP A 40 -20.62 -0.20 -4.96
C ASP A 40 -20.59 -1.72 -5.20
N LYS A 41 -21.19 -2.16 -6.33
CA LYS A 41 -21.40 -3.59 -6.64
C LYS A 41 -20.61 -4.08 -7.86
N LEU A 42 -19.84 -3.21 -8.52
CA LEU A 42 -19.00 -3.63 -9.65
C LEU A 42 -17.51 -3.76 -9.27
N GLU A 43 -17.02 -3.03 -8.26
CA GLU A 43 -15.62 -3.12 -7.79
C GLU A 43 -15.36 -4.22 -6.74
N ARG A 44 -16.41 -4.75 -6.10
CA ARG A 44 -16.28 -5.74 -5.02
C ARG A 44 -15.75 -7.10 -5.51
N ASN A 45 -16.02 -7.46 -6.76
CA ASN A 45 -15.67 -8.79 -7.29
C ASN A 45 -14.22 -8.92 -7.78
N GLU A 46 -13.58 -7.83 -8.22
CA GLU A 46 -12.17 -7.90 -8.67
C GLU A 46 -11.19 -7.73 -7.51
N THR A 47 -11.57 -6.98 -6.47
CA THR A 47 -10.68 -6.78 -5.32
C THR A 47 -10.63 -7.99 -4.38
N ASP A 48 -11.72 -8.74 -4.24
CA ASP A 48 -11.69 -9.92 -3.38
C ASP A 48 -10.96 -11.12 -4.01
N LYS A 49 -10.59 -11.02 -5.30
CA LYS A 49 -9.90 -12.09 -6.07
C LYS A 49 -8.65 -12.60 -5.35
N TYR A 50 -7.87 -11.71 -4.75
CA TYR A 50 -6.58 -12.04 -4.16
C TYR A 50 -6.65 -12.44 -2.69
N LEU A 51 -7.82 -12.37 -2.07
CA LEU A 51 -8.02 -12.79 -0.69
C LEU A 51 -7.91 -14.30 -0.54
N GLY A 52 -7.32 -14.74 0.56
CA GLY A 52 -7.26 -16.15 0.91
C GLY A 52 -5.91 -16.57 1.45
N ILE A 53 -5.76 -17.89 1.58
CA ILE A 53 -4.57 -18.54 2.07
C ILE A 53 -3.79 -19.05 0.87
N TYR A 54 -2.49 -18.79 0.85
CA TYR A 54 -1.57 -19.31 -0.14
C TYR A 54 -0.53 -20.16 0.58
N MET A 55 -0.28 -21.34 0.02
CA MET A 55 0.68 -22.30 0.53
C MET A 55 1.82 -22.48 -0.46
N SER A 56 3.03 -22.68 0.06
CA SER A 56 4.16 -23.13 -0.73
C SER A 56 3.84 -24.45 -1.43
N GLN A 57 4.29 -24.59 -2.68
CA GLN A 57 4.17 -25.85 -3.43
C GLN A 57 5.18 -26.92 -3.01
N ASP A 58 6.24 -26.53 -2.30
CA ASP A 58 7.32 -27.43 -1.91
C ASP A 58 7.14 -27.90 -0.46
N GLU A 59 6.99 -29.21 -0.28
CA GLU A 59 6.80 -29.87 1.03
C GLU A 59 7.97 -29.63 1.99
N ALA A 60 9.17 -29.35 1.49
CA ALA A 60 10.32 -29.04 2.33
C ALA A 60 10.17 -27.69 3.04
N CYS A 61 9.35 -26.79 2.47
CA CYS A 61 9.17 -25.42 2.93
C CYS A 61 7.73 -25.17 3.33
N ASP A 62 7.28 -25.69 4.49
CA ASP A 62 5.93 -25.42 5.02
C ASP A 62 5.75 -23.94 5.40
N ILE A 63 5.23 -23.15 4.44
CA ILE A 63 5.06 -21.70 4.54
C ILE A 63 3.65 -21.35 4.09
N LYS A 64 3.00 -20.52 4.88
CA LYS A 64 1.66 -20.00 4.62
C LYS A 64 1.67 -18.48 4.56
N ILE A 65 0.99 -17.93 3.57
CA ILE A 65 0.69 -16.50 3.45
C ILE A 65 -0.83 -16.30 3.44
N SER A 66 -1.37 -15.59 4.42
CA SER A 66 -2.77 -15.14 4.41
C SER A 66 -2.83 -13.73 3.85
N ILE A 67 -3.71 -13.48 2.87
CA ILE A 67 -3.99 -12.15 2.33
C ILE A 67 -5.39 -11.74 2.75
N GLU A 68 -5.47 -10.61 3.44
CA GLU A 68 -6.71 -10.02 3.94
C GLU A 68 -6.82 -8.58 3.45
N LYS A 69 -8.05 -8.07 3.29
CA LYS A 69 -8.31 -6.67 2.96
C LYS A 69 -9.16 -6.04 4.05
N SER A 70 -8.70 -4.89 4.54
CA SER A 70 -9.46 -4.05 5.46
C SER A 70 -9.73 -2.72 4.77
N GLU A 71 -11.00 -2.38 4.60
CA GLU A 71 -11.48 -1.20 3.85
C GLU A 71 -10.88 -1.13 2.43
N LEU A 72 -9.74 -0.47 2.27
CA LEU A 72 -9.06 -0.20 1.01
C LEU A 72 -7.63 -0.75 0.94
N MET A 73 -7.12 -1.37 2.01
CA MET A 73 -5.72 -1.81 2.10
C MET A 73 -5.62 -3.33 2.22
N TYR A 74 -4.72 -3.94 1.45
CA TYR A 74 -4.36 -5.34 1.63
C TYR A 74 -3.26 -5.46 2.67
N THR A 75 -3.38 -6.49 3.48
CA THR A 75 -2.36 -6.91 4.44
C THR A 75 -2.05 -8.37 4.19
N TYR A 76 -0.83 -8.77 4.48
CA TYR A 76 -0.45 -10.17 4.49
C TYR A 76 0.01 -10.59 5.89
N ARG A 77 -0.15 -11.88 6.17
CA ARG A 77 0.45 -12.56 7.32
C ARG A 77 1.22 -13.77 6.82
N ILE A 78 2.53 -13.78 7.01
CA ILE A 78 3.38 -14.95 6.74
C ILE A 78 3.54 -15.77 8.02
N THR A 79 3.40 -17.08 7.90
CA THR A 79 3.64 -18.05 8.98
C THR A 79 4.53 -19.16 8.44
N THR A 80 5.62 -19.42 9.15
CA THR A 80 6.52 -20.55 8.95
C THR A 80 6.69 -21.27 10.30
N LYS A 81 7.64 -22.20 10.39
CA LYS A 81 7.97 -22.91 11.63
C LYS A 81 8.50 -21.97 12.72
N THR A 82 9.30 -20.98 12.35
CA THR A 82 10.01 -20.07 13.27
C THR A 82 9.63 -18.60 13.11
N LEU A 83 9.09 -18.19 11.94
CA LEU A 83 8.72 -16.81 11.62
C LEU A 83 7.20 -16.63 11.60
N LYS A 84 6.73 -15.60 12.31
CA LYS A 84 5.39 -15.04 12.15
C LYS A 84 5.53 -13.55 11.97
N SER A 85 5.17 -13.06 10.80
CA SER A 85 5.28 -11.63 10.45
C SER A 85 4.08 -11.19 9.65
N SER A 86 3.84 -9.89 9.62
CA SER A 86 2.76 -9.27 8.87
C SER A 86 3.21 -7.93 8.30
N GLY A 87 2.63 -7.55 7.18
CA GLY A 87 2.92 -6.27 6.55
C GLY A 87 1.83 -5.86 5.58
N ASN A 88 2.04 -4.72 4.94
CA ASN A 88 1.15 -4.26 3.89
C ASN A 88 1.48 -4.97 2.58
N LEU A 89 0.42 -5.23 1.80
CA LEU A 89 0.52 -5.72 0.44
C LEU A 89 -0.01 -4.63 -0.49
N LYS A 90 0.80 -4.22 -1.46
CA LYS A 90 0.30 -3.42 -2.59
C LYS A 90 0.11 -4.34 -3.79
N ILE A 91 -0.96 -4.09 -4.53
CA ILE A 91 -1.28 -4.84 -5.75
C ILE A 91 -1.26 -3.83 -6.88
N ASP A 92 -0.30 -3.96 -7.79
CA ASP A 92 -0.12 -3.09 -8.94
C ASP A 92 -0.47 -3.84 -10.23
N THR A 93 -1.08 -3.14 -11.19
CA THR A 93 -1.36 -3.69 -12.52
C THR A 93 -0.56 -2.91 -13.55
N VAL A 94 0.38 -3.57 -14.23
CA VAL A 94 1.32 -2.96 -15.18
C VAL A 94 1.38 -3.82 -16.43
N HIS A 95 1.11 -3.24 -17.60
CA HIS A 95 1.11 -3.95 -18.90
C HIS A 95 0.30 -5.27 -18.90
N ASN A 96 -0.87 -5.28 -18.27
CA ASN A 96 -1.73 -6.46 -18.04
C ASN A 96 -1.15 -7.55 -17.12
N GLY A 97 0.01 -7.33 -16.51
CA GLY A 97 0.54 -8.15 -15.43
C GLY A 97 0.08 -7.62 -14.07
N VAL A 98 -0.15 -8.53 -13.13
CA VAL A 98 -0.48 -8.21 -11.73
C VAL A 98 0.74 -8.48 -10.87
N TYR A 99 1.09 -7.54 -10.01
CA TYR A 99 2.27 -7.61 -9.15
C TYR A 99 1.91 -7.38 -7.70
N PHE A 100 2.32 -8.32 -6.85
CA PHE A 100 2.28 -8.21 -5.40
C PHE A 100 3.56 -7.58 -4.89
N ARG A 101 3.43 -6.53 -4.07
CA ARG A 101 4.54 -5.85 -3.41
C ARG A 101 4.39 -5.99 -1.91
N PHE A 102 5.20 -6.85 -1.31
CA PHE A 102 5.23 -7.11 0.12
C PHE A 102 6.16 -6.12 0.80
N THR A 103 5.63 -5.29 1.70
CA THR A 103 6.44 -4.40 2.54
C THR A 103 6.74 -5.08 3.87
N ASN A 104 8.00 -5.06 4.32
CA ASN A 104 8.45 -5.63 5.61
C ASN A 104 8.37 -7.16 5.70
N LEU A 105 8.55 -7.87 4.59
CA LEU A 105 8.51 -9.34 4.56
C LEU A 105 9.81 -9.98 5.10
N SER A 106 10.92 -9.26 5.18
CA SER A 106 12.17 -9.74 5.79
C SER A 106 12.63 -8.92 6.99
N SER A 107 13.09 -9.63 8.01
CA SER A 107 13.23 -9.19 9.39
C SER A 107 14.36 -8.21 9.74
N GLU A 108 15.12 -7.63 8.81
CA GLU A 108 16.36 -6.92 9.21
C GLU A 108 16.60 -5.53 8.58
N SER A 109 15.67 -4.99 7.78
CA SER A 109 15.63 -3.55 7.50
C SER A 109 14.33 -3.11 6.82
N GLU A 110 13.86 -1.92 7.19
CA GLU A 110 12.53 -1.36 6.90
C GLU A 110 12.32 -0.89 5.44
N SER A 111 13.24 -1.19 4.52
CA SER A 111 13.20 -0.63 3.15
C SER A 111 13.08 -1.64 2.02
N TYR A 112 13.15 -2.95 2.27
CA TYR A 112 13.05 -3.93 1.20
C TYR A 112 11.60 -4.27 0.89
N THR A 113 11.18 -3.96 -0.33
CA THR A 113 9.92 -4.43 -0.93
C THR A 113 10.22 -5.67 -1.76
N ILE A 114 9.54 -6.78 -1.47
CA ILE A 114 9.60 -7.99 -2.29
C ILE A 114 8.48 -7.91 -3.33
N GLU A 115 8.84 -8.08 -4.60
CA GLU A 115 7.90 -8.07 -5.71
C GLU A 115 7.69 -9.49 -6.26
N ALA A 116 6.44 -9.86 -6.53
CA ALA A 116 6.08 -11.13 -7.14
C ALA A 116 5.02 -10.90 -8.22
N GLN A 117 5.24 -11.44 -9.41
CA GLN A 117 4.22 -11.44 -10.46
C GLN A 117 3.20 -12.54 -10.17
N VAL A 118 1.92 -12.19 -10.25
CA VAL A 118 0.80 -13.10 -10.03
C VAL A 118 0.30 -13.62 -11.36
N ASN A 119 0.24 -14.94 -11.47
CA ASN A 119 -0.37 -15.64 -12.59
C ASN A 119 -1.51 -16.49 -12.02
N ASP A 120 -2.75 -16.07 -12.29
CA ASP A 120 -3.97 -16.65 -11.72
C ASP A 120 -3.96 -16.68 -10.18
N ASP A 121 -3.78 -17.86 -9.60
CA ASP A 121 -3.77 -18.13 -8.16
C ASP A 121 -2.36 -18.49 -7.66
N GLU A 122 -1.33 -18.22 -8.47
CA GLU A 122 0.06 -18.55 -8.19
C GLU A 122 0.98 -17.32 -8.26
N PHE A 123 1.97 -17.27 -7.37
CA PHE A 123 3.07 -16.31 -7.48
C PHE A 123 4.37 -16.86 -6.87
N PRO A 124 5.53 -16.60 -7.49
CA PRO A 124 6.83 -16.94 -6.92
C PRO A 124 7.43 -15.77 -6.13
N ILE A 125 8.05 -16.08 -4.98
CA ILE A 125 8.91 -15.14 -4.24
C ILE A 125 10.36 -15.62 -4.33
N GLN A 126 11.27 -14.72 -4.69
CA GLN A 126 12.70 -14.96 -4.57
C GLN A 126 13.11 -14.87 -3.10
N ASN A 127 13.59 -15.98 -2.55
CA ASN A 127 13.97 -16.10 -1.14
C ASN A 127 15.47 -15.91 -0.90
N TYR A 128 16.31 -16.22 -1.89
CA TYR A 128 17.75 -15.96 -1.86
C TYR A 128 18.14 -14.86 -2.83
N GLY A 129 18.89 -13.87 -2.35
CA GLY A 129 19.59 -12.94 -3.23
C GLY A 129 20.77 -13.59 -3.98
N ASN A 130 21.37 -12.86 -4.91
CA ASN A 130 22.47 -13.37 -5.73
C ASN A 130 23.77 -13.51 -4.92
N ALA A 131 24.81 -14.15 -5.48
CA ALA A 131 26.07 -14.49 -4.81
C ALA A 131 26.79 -13.32 -4.09
N MET A 132 26.44 -12.07 -4.41
CA MET A 132 26.98 -10.87 -3.77
C MET A 132 26.07 -10.24 -2.71
N ASN A 133 24.80 -10.65 -2.61
CA ASN A 133 23.81 -10.14 -1.67
C ASN A 133 22.98 -11.32 -1.14
N GLN A 134 23.44 -11.98 -0.08
CA GLN A 134 22.70 -13.06 0.56
C GLN A 134 21.58 -12.48 1.42
N PHE A 135 20.42 -12.20 0.81
CA PHE A 135 19.19 -12.03 1.58
C PHE A 135 18.52 -13.38 1.66
N HIS A 136 18.31 -13.89 2.87
CA HIS A 136 17.48 -15.08 3.14
C HIS A 136 16.20 -14.59 3.79
N HIS A 137 15.21 -14.26 2.97
CA HIS A 137 14.01 -13.55 3.43
C HIS A 137 13.17 -14.44 4.37
N ILE A 138 13.16 -15.75 4.12
CA ILE A 138 12.46 -16.77 4.88
C ILE A 138 13.45 -17.86 5.29
N LYS A 139 14.03 -17.71 6.50
CA LYS A 139 15.10 -18.57 7.04
C LYS A 139 14.74 -20.05 7.14
N ASP A 140 13.44 -20.37 7.14
CA ASP A 140 12.93 -21.74 7.26
C ASP A 140 12.87 -22.52 5.94
N CYS A 141 13.33 -21.93 4.83
CA CYS A 141 13.28 -22.57 3.53
C CYS A 141 14.58 -22.32 2.75
N ASP A 142 15.21 -23.39 2.25
CA ASP A 142 16.48 -23.28 1.54
C ASP A 142 16.36 -23.06 0.02
N LEU A 143 15.12 -22.96 -0.48
CA LEU A 143 14.87 -22.76 -1.89
C LEU A 143 15.15 -21.32 -2.33
N LYS A 144 15.78 -21.17 -3.49
CA LYS A 144 16.02 -19.85 -4.11
C LYS A 144 14.72 -19.13 -4.46
N TYR A 145 13.75 -19.85 -5.01
CA TYR A 145 12.42 -19.36 -5.35
C TYR A 145 11.38 -20.25 -4.68
N ILE A 146 10.38 -19.62 -4.07
CA ILE A 146 9.29 -20.32 -3.40
C ILE A 146 8.01 -19.94 -4.13
N THR A 147 7.39 -20.92 -4.76
CA THR A 147 6.11 -20.74 -5.45
C THR A 147 4.98 -20.96 -4.48
N PHE A 148 4.05 -20.02 -4.44
CA PHE A 148 2.85 -20.07 -3.61
C PHE A 148 1.61 -20.27 -4.48
N THR A 149 0.71 -21.14 -4.05
CA THR A 149 -0.59 -21.37 -4.71
C THR A 149 -1.72 -21.16 -3.72
N LYS A 150 -2.80 -20.54 -4.19
CA LYS A 150 -4.01 -20.33 -3.41
C LYS A 150 -4.63 -21.67 -3.02
N GLU A 151 -4.97 -21.81 -1.75
CA GLU A 151 -5.78 -22.91 -1.24
C GLU A 151 -7.19 -22.80 -1.86
N LYS A 152 -7.68 -23.92 -2.41
CA LYS A 152 -8.98 -23.98 -3.11
C LYS A 152 -10.16 -24.08 -2.17
#